data_AF-A0A3N2MD29-F1
#
_entry.id   AF-A0A3N2MD29-F1
#
_cell.length_a   1.000
_cell.length_b   1.000
_cell.length_c   1.000
_cell.angle_alpha   90.00
_cell.angle_beta   90.00
_cell.angle_gamma   90.00
#
_symmetry.space_group_name_H-M   'P 1'
#
loop_
_entity.id
_entity.type
_entity.pdbx_description
1 polymer ?
#
loop_
_entity_poly.entity_id
_entity_poly.type
_entity_poly.pdbx_seq_one_letter_code
_entity_poly.pdbx_strand_id
1 'polypeptide(L)'
;MKKYKYIRRIVGKAISLPTNNDQFTLYNHFVEIQSCMRGFFAATVYAGIDRYSGEVATFSFDYWRSHLYVEATENARVSEAIINAFKHYYPGGISISDDTLEEDDE
;
A
#
# COMPACT_ATOMS: atom_id res chain seq x y z
N MET A 1 18.02 -3.18 -6.36
CA MET A 1 17.20 -2.76 -5.19
C MET A 1 16.84 -1.26 -5.11
N LYS A 2 17.23 -0.37 -6.05
CA LYS A 2 16.82 1.05 -6.01
C LYS A 2 15.39 1.31 -6.53
N LYS A 3 14.84 0.41 -7.37
CA LYS A 3 13.60 0.62 -8.14
C LYS A 3 12.36 0.86 -7.26
N TYR A 4 12.22 0.22 -6.10
CA TYR A 4 11.00 0.30 -5.28
C TYR A 4 11.16 1.13 -3.99
N LYS A 5 12.24 1.93 -3.88
CA LYS A 5 12.42 2.81 -2.69
C LYS A 5 11.30 3.85 -2.54
N TYR A 6 10.65 4.23 -3.63
CA TYR A 6 9.53 5.15 -3.63
C TYR A 6 8.32 4.56 -2.91
N ILE A 7 8.07 3.25 -3.01
CA ILE A 7 6.97 2.56 -2.31
C ILE A 7 7.06 2.78 -0.80
N ARG A 8 8.24 2.57 -0.19
CA ARG A 8 8.41 2.83 1.25
C ARG A 8 8.10 4.28 1.65
N ARG A 9 8.37 5.24 0.77
CA ARG A 9 8.08 6.66 1.01
C ARG A 9 6.59 6.96 0.83
N ILE A 10 5.94 6.34 -0.15
CA ILE A 10 4.49 6.41 -0.35
C ILE A 10 3.76 5.84 0.86
N VAL A 11 4.10 4.61 1.28
CA VAL A 11 3.54 3.96 2.48
C VAL A 11 3.75 4.85 3.70
N GLY A 12 4.98 5.37 3.89
CA GLY A 12 5.29 6.27 5.01
C GLY A 12 4.45 7.55 5.03
N LYS A 13 4.11 8.09 3.85
CA LYS A 13 3.20 9.23 3.75
C LYS A 13 1.76 8.81 4.03
N ALA A 14 1.29 7.71 3.44
CA ALA A 14 -0.07 7.20 3.64
C ALA A 14 -0.40 6.94 5.12
N ILE A 15 0.51 6.30 5.88
CA ILE A 15 0.32 6.04 7.31
C ILE A 15 0.33 7.32 8.17
N SER A 16 0.90 8.41 7.66
CA SER A 16 1.00 9.68 8.37
C SER A 16 -0.18 10.62 8.11
N LEU A 17 -1.03 10.29 7.13
CA LEU A 17 -2.19 11.08 6.80
C LEU A 17 -3.29 10.89 7.85
N PRO A 18 -4.08 11.94 8.12
CA PRO A 18 -5.24 11.83 8.99
C PRO A 18 -6.26 10.83 8.43
N THR A 19 -7.10 10.26 9.30
CA THR A 19 -8.19 9.33 8.92
C THR A 19 -9.33 10.04 8.21
N ASN A 20 -9.06 10.53 6.99
CA ASN A 20 -10.00 11.11 6.05
C ASN A 20 -9.62 10.64 4.64
N ASN A 21 -10.54 10.76 3.68
CA ASN A 21 -10.20 10.58 2.28
C ASN A 21 -9.23 11.69 1.86
N ASP A 22 -8.17 11.31 1.14
CA ASP A 22 -7.14 12.25 0.70
C ASP A 22 -6.48 11.75 -0.59
N GLN A 23 -5.72 12.60 -1.24
CA GLN A 23 -4.97 12.25 -2.44
C GLN A 23 -3.65 13.01 -2.48
N PHE A 24 -2.62 12.38 -3.03
CA PHE A 24 -1.34 13.06 -3.24
C PHE A 24 -0.56 12.47 -4.40
N THR A 25 0.31 13.28 -4.97
CA THR A 25 1.32 12.82 -5.93
C THR A 25 2.68 12.74 -5.25
N LEU A 26 3.40 11.64 -5.43
CA LEU A 26 4.75 11.45 -4.92
C LEU A 26 5.57 10.57 -5.86
N TYR A 27 6.79 11.01 -6.24
CA TYR A 27 7.64 10.31 -7.20
C TYR A 27 6.94 9.95 -8.53
N ASN A 28 6.13 10.87 -9.06
CA ASN A 28 5.32 10.69 -10.29
C ASN A 28 4.23 9.62 -10.18
N HIS A 29 3.85 9.22 -8.96
CA HIS A 29 2.70 8.36 -8.71
C HIS A 29 1.61 9.16 -8.00
N PHE A 30 0.42 9.18 -8.58
CA PHE A 30 -0.81 9.59 -7.92
C PHE A 30 -1.22 8.49 -6.95
N VAL A 31 -1.64 8.88 -5.75
CA VAL A 31 -2.06 7.99 -4.69
C VAL A 31 -3.39 8.50 -4.16
N GLU A 32 -4.39 7.64 -4.21
CA GLU A 32 -5.70 7.89 -3.61
C GLU A 32 -5.77 7.15 -2.27
N ILE A 33 -6.23 7.84 -1.23
CA ILE A 33 -6.44 7.30 0.11
C ILE A 33 -7.93 7.37 0.42
N GLN A 34 -8.49 6.23 0.79
CA GLN A 34 -9.88 6.11 1.23
C GLN A 34 -9.91 5.67 2.69
N SER A 35 -10.45 6.54 3.55
CA SER A 35 -10.69 6.25 4.95
C SER A 35 -12.10 5.66 5.10
N CYS A 36 -12.24 4.38 4.77
CA CYS A 36 -13.53 3.69 4.81
C CYS A 36 -14.17 3.70 6.22
N MET A 37 -13.34 3.61 7.27
CA MET A 37 -13.77 3.65 8.67
C MET A 37 -12.64 4.13 9.59
N ARG A 38 -12.96 4.57 10.81
CA ARG A 38 -11.95 4.97 11.79
C ARG A 38 -11.03 3.79 12.10
N GLY A 39 -9.72 4.01 12.06
CA GLY A 39 -8.73 2.95 12.32
C GLY A 39 -8.46 2.07 11.11
N PHE A 40 -8.86 2.49 9.91
CA PHE A 40 -8.58 1.79 8.65
C PHE A 40 -8.28 2.80 7.53
N PHE A 41 -7.41 2.42 6.59
CA PHE A 41 -7.34 3.09 5.30
C PHE A 41 -7.10 2.09 4.17
N ALA A 42 -7.60 2.41 2.98
CA ALA A 42 -7.24 1.81 1.71
C ALA A 42 -6.44 2.81 0.87
N ALA A 43 -5.48 2.31 0.11
CA ALA A 43 -4.64 3.10 -0.78
C ALA A 43 -4.52 2.45 -2.15
N THR A 44 -4.74 3.25 -3.19
CA THR A 44 -4.46 2.88 -4.57
C THR A 44 -3.34 3.76 -5.11
N VAL A 45 -2.27 3.12 -5.57
CA VAL A 45 -1.10 3.76 -6.18
C VAL A 45 -1.19 3.61 -7.68
N TYR A 46 -1.19 4.71 -8.42
CA TYR A 46 -1.28 4.73 -9.88
C TYR A 46 0.09 4.89 -10.54
N ALA A 47 0.24 4.39 -11.76
CA ALA A 47 1.52 4.36 -12.48
C ALA A 47 2.04 5.76 -12.89
N GLY A 48 1.16 6.74 -12.99
CA GLY A 48 1.43 8.12 -13.37
C GLY A 48 0.81 9.11 -12.39
N ILE A 49 0.69 10.36 -12.82
CA ILE A 49 0.23 11.47 -11.97
C ILE A 49 -1.30 11.65 -11.94
N ASP A 50 -2.03 10.71 -12.53
CA ASP A 50 -3.49 10.67 -12.54
C ASP A 50 -4.00 9.22 -12.41
N ARG A 51 -5.31 9.07 -12.24
CA ARG A 51 -5.98 7.77 -12.06
C ARG A 51 -6.15 6.94 -13.35
N TYR A 52 -5.84 7.50 -14.52
CA TYR A 52 -6.06 6.85 -15.81
C TYR A 52 -4.82 6.11 -16.32
N SER A 53 -3.68 6.26 -15.64
CA SER A 53 -2.41 5.61 -16.00
C SER A 53 -2.32 4.11 -15.69
N GLY A 54 -3.35 3.53 -15.08
CA GLY A 54 -3.32 2.17 -14.54
C GLY A 54 -2.80 2.12 -13.10
N GLU A 55 -3.12 1.02 -12.40
CA GLU A 55 -2.77 0.79 -11.00
C GLU A 55 -1.44 0.03 -10.88
N VAL A 56 -0.60 0.48 -9.96
CA VAL A 56 0.64 -0.19 -9.54
C VAL A 56 0.39 -1.09 -8.34
N ALA A 57 -0.43 -0.62 -7.40
CA ALA A 57 -0.77 -1.39 -6.22
C ALA A 57 -2.04 -0.87 -5.56
N THR A 58 -2.81 -1.79 -4.98
CA THR A 58 -3.93 -1.53 -4.10
C THR A 58 -3.71 -2.33 -2.81
N PHE A 59 -3.76 -1.64 -1.68
CA PHE A 59 -3.56 -2.24 -0.37
C PHE A 59 -4.32 -1.48 0.70
N SER A 60 -4.61 -2.14 1.81
CA SER A 60 -5.27 -1.51 2.95
C SER A 60 -4.66 -1.93 4.27
N PHE A 61 -4.87 -1.13 5.31
CA PHE A 61 -4.30 -1.37 6.62
C PHE A 61 -5.31 -1.07 7.73
N ASP A 62 -5.49 -2.07 8.60
CA ASP A 62 -6.24 -1.97 9.85
C ASP A 62 -5.28 -1.63 10.99
N TYR A 63 -5.36 -0.39 11.48
CA TYR A 63 -4.50 0.11 12.56
C TYR A 63 -4.78 -0.58 13.90
N TRP A 64 -6.01 -1.05 14.14
CA TRP A 64 -6.37 -1.71 15.40
C TRP A 64 -5.84 -3.13 15.47
N ARG A 65 -5.94 -3.86 14.36
CA ARG A 65 -5.42 -5.23 14.25
C ARG A 65 -3.94 -5.27 13.89
N SER A 66 -3.36 -4.14 13.47
CA SER A 66 -2.03 -4.11 12.84
C SER A 66 -1.93 -5.10 11.69
N HIS A 67 -2.97 -5.13 10.84
CA HIS A 67 -3.12 -6.08 9.74
C HIS A 67 -3.02 -5.36 8.40
N LEU A 68 -2.13 -5.85 7.54
CA LEU A 68 -1.95 -5.39 6.16
C LEU A 68 -2.68 -6.33 5.20
N TYR A 69 -3.47 -5.76 4.29
CA TYR A 69 -4.06 -6.44 3.16
C TYR A 69 -3.38 -5.95 1.88
N VAL A 70 -2.70 -6.84 1.15
CA VAL A 70 -2.15 -6.56 -0.18
C VAL A 70 -3.12 -7.16 -1.18
N GLU A 71 -3.92 -6.31 -1.83
CA GLU A 71 -5.10 -6.73 -2.60
C GLU A 71 -4.76 -6.93 -4.08
N ALA A 72 -3.94 -6.04 -4.65
CA ALA A 72 -3.47 -6.14 -6.03
C ALA A 72 -2.12 -5.45 -6.18
N THR A 73 -1.21 -6.00 -6.97
CA THR A 73 0.04 -5.31 -7.35
C THR A 73 0.45 -5.65 -8.78
N GLU A 74 1.23 -4.76 -9.40
CA GLU A 74 1.77 -4.98 -10.75
C GLU A 74 2.75 -6.16 -10.85
N ASN A 75 3.36 -6.57 -9.73
CA ASN A 75 4.26 -7.72 -9.61
C ASN A 75 4.64 -7.98 -8.14
N ALA A 76 5.09 -9.21 -7.87
CA ALA A 76 5.53 -9.65 -6.54
C ALA A 76 6.58 -8.75 -5.86
N ARG A 77 7.43 -8.04 -6.61
CA ARG A 77 8.43 -7.13 -6.01
C ARG A 77 7.78 -5.87 -5.43
N VAL A 78 6.63 -5.44 -5.96
CA VAL A 78 5.83 -4.36 -5.37
C VAL A 78 5.15 -4.84 -4.10
N SER A 79 4.54 -6.03 -4.11
CA SER A 79 3.98 -6.67 -2.89
C SER A 79 5.04 -6.74 -1.79
N GLU A 80 6.23 -7.29 -2.10
CA GLU A 80 7.35 -7.40 -1.17
C GLU A 80 7.80 -6.02 -0.64
N ALA A 81 7.84 -5.00 -1.50
CA ALA A 81 8.22 -3.65 -1.10
C ALA A 81 7.20 -2.99 -0.15
N ILE A 82 5.90 -3.22 -0.36
CA ILE A 82 4.83 -2.75 0.53
C ILE A 82 4.95 -3.45 1.87
N ILE A 83 5.04 -4.79 1.89
CA ILE A 83 5.20 -5.59 3.11
C ILE A 83 6.41 -5.14 3.92
N ASN A 84 7.56 -4.98 3.27
CA ASN A 84 8.79 -4.53 3.93
C ASN A 84 8.67 -3.09 4.46
N ALA A 85 7.91 -2.22 3.79
CA ALA A 85 7.65 -0.88 4.29
C ALA A 85 6.80 -0.92 5.58
N PHE A 86 5.73 -1.70 5.61
CA PHE A 86 4.91 -1.83 6.82
C PHE A 86 5.66 -2.50 7.97
N LYS A 87 6.41 -3.58 7.73
CA LYS A 87 7.29 -4.20 8.74
C LYS A 87 8.30 -3.20 9.32
N HIS A 88 8.77 -2.25 8.51
CA HIS A 88 9.67 -1.20 8.98
C HIS A 88 8.98 -0.17 9.87
N TYR A 89 7.76 0.26 9.54
CA TYR A 89 7.01 1.25 10.33
C TYR A 89 6.32 0.64 11.57
N TYR A 90 6.05 -0.67 11.55
CA TYR A 90 5.43 -1.42 12.65
C TYR A 90 6.35 -2.56 13.13
N PRO A 91 7.44 -2.23 13.86
CA PRO A 91 8.42 -3.22 14.31
C PRO A 91 7.88 -4.21 15.35
N GLY A 92 6.72 -3.90 15.97
CA GLY A 92 6.01 -4.79 16.90
C GLY A 92 5.39 -6.03 16.23
N GLY A 93 5.47 -6.12 14.90
CA GLY A 93 4.87 -7.19 14.11
C GLY A 93 3.53 -6.76 13.52
N ILE A 94 3.26 -7.25 12.31
CA ILE A 94 2.00 -7.10 11.61
C ILE A 94 1.58 -8.47 11.08
N SER A 95 0.28 -8.71 11.01
CA SER A 95 -0.28 -9.80 10.21
C SER A 95 -0.49 -9.32 8.77
N ILE A 96 -0.44 -10.26 7.82
CA ILE A 96 -0.46 -9.97 6.39
C ILE A 96 -1.43 -10.94 5.71
N SER A 97 -2.33 -10.40 4.89
CA SER A 97 -3.05 -11.11 3.84
C SER A 97 -2.52 -10.59 2.50
N ASP A 98 -2.12 -11.49 1.60
CA ASP A 98 -1.57 -11.13 0.30
C ASP A 98 -2.32 -11.91 -0.79
N ASP A 99 -3.32 -11.25 -1.39
CA ASP A 99 -4.17 -11.81 -2.44
C ASP A 99 -3.45 -11.83 -3.80
N THR A 100 -2.21 -11.33 -3.87
CA THR A 100 -1.38 -11.34 -5.09
C THR A 100 -0.58 -12.62 -5.26
N LEU A 101 -0.56 -13.46 -4.23
CA LEU A 101 -0.06 -14.82 -4.35
C LEU A 101 -1.18 -15.65 -4.99
N GLU A 102 -0.95 -16.12 -6.22
CA GLU A 102 -1.79 -17.21 -6.75
C GLU A 102 -1.69 -18.36 -5.74
N GLU A 103 -2.83 -18.88 -5.30
CA GLU A 103 -2.83 -20.19 -4.63
C GLU A 103 -2.17 -21.13 -5.63
N ASP A 104 -1.03 -21.73 -5.26
CA ASP A 104 -0.43 -22.82 -6.00
C ASP A 104 -1.50 -23.93 -6.02
N ASP A 105 -2.36 -23.94 -7.04
CA ASP A 105 -3.29 -25.03 -7.32
C ASP A 105 -2.42 -26.28 -7.57
N GLU A 106 -2.47 -27.21 -6.61
CA GLU A 106 -1.79 -28.51 -6.55
C GLU A 106 -1.78 -29.31 -7.88
#